data_AF-X6P4B3-F1
#
_entry.id   AF-X6P4B3-F1
#
_cell.length_a   1.000
_cell.length_b   1.000
_cell.length_c   1.000
_cell.angle_alpha   90.00
_cell.angle_beta   90.00
_cell.angle_gamma   90.00
#
_symmetry.space_group_name_H-M   'P 1'
#
loop_
_entity.id
_entity.type
_entity.pdbx_description
1 polymer ?
#
loop_
_entity_poly.entity_id
_entity_poly.type
_entity_poly.pdbx_seq_one_letter_code
_entity_poly.pdbx_strand_id
1 'polypeptide(L)'
;MFGDATYERQLLLLTFAALLHAINALIMLRPKDLYYPLEESTCCKWNCLRVQHKYKEEYAMLVENKTLDALLIVPNRSNSRIREPSGSRVAAAMEKSSRISLESVLADKNGFELFASHLVKELSLENVLFLVEYMQLKYFLSVHQLDKHVRDLGYNVPIYPSLIQKTFHSQLLCTDMSADIAWNVCLDMFHYLSSHYILPNAVALLNLSYESSSAIAQQMLLLTSNRAHAHAHNTLPSLLAVFDYAARDIVRLLRGDSFYRFQLSRECVRYCEEL
;
A
#
# COMPACT_ATOMS: atom_id res chain seq x y z
N MET A 1 35.06 24.52 -29.10
CA MET A 1 34.59 23.29 -29.76
C MET A 1 34.33 22.26 -28.68
N PHE A 2 33.09 22.18 -28.18
CA PHE A 2 32.68 21.06 -27.32
C PHE A 2 32.37 19.89 -28.25
N GLY A 3 33.07 18.77 -28.05
CA GLY A 3 33.06 17.64 -28.99
C GLY A 3 31.68 17.01 -29.10
N ASP A 4 31.28 16.70 -30.34
CA ASP A 4 30.00 16.10 -30.73
C ASP A 4 29.61 14.88 -29.87
N ALA A 5 30.60 14.15 -29.34
CA ALA A 5 30.40 13.03 -28.43
C ALA A 5 29.63 13.35 -27.12
N THR A 6 29.58 14.62 -26.71
CA THR A 6 28.87 15.03 -25.48
C THR A 6 27.36 15.04 -25.69
N TYR A 7 26.92 15.44 -26.88
CA TYR A 7 25.50 15.55 -27.22
C TYR A 7 24.87 14.16 -27.40
N GLU A 8 25.58 13.24 -28.06
CA GLU A 8 25.12 11.86 -28.24
C GLU A 8 24.89 11.15 -26.89
N ARG A 9 25.79 11.37 -25.92
CA ARG A 9 25.68 10.76 -24.59
C ARG A 9 24.50 11.31 -23.79
N GLN A 10 24.22 12.61 -23.88
CA GLN A 10 23.07 13.23 -23.25
C GLN A 10 21.74 12.77 -23.88
N LEU A 11 21.71 12.67 -25.21
CA LEU A 11 20.54 12.16 -25.93
C LEU A 11 20.25 10.70 -25.57
N LEU A 12 21.29 9.86 -25.46
CA LEU A 12 21.18 8.46 -25.05
C LEU A 12 20.61 8.33 -23.63
N LEU A 13 21.10 9.13 -22.67
CA LEU A 13 20.59 9.14 -21.30
C LEU A 13 19.11 9.56 -21.23
N LEU A 14 18.72 10.58 -21.98
CA LEU A 14 17.32 11.01 -22.08
C LEU A 14 16.42 9.94 -22.71
N THR A 15 16.90 9.23 -23.73
CA THR A 15 16.14 8.13 -24.34
C THR A 15 16.00 6.94 -23.41
N PHE A 16 17.04 6.58 -22.64
CA PHE A 16 16.95 5.50 -21.65
C PHE A 16 15.98 5.86 -20.52
N ALA A 17 16.02 7.09 -20.00
CA ALA A 17 15.08 7.55 -18.97
C ALA A 17 13.64 7.54 -19.49
N ALA A 18 13.41 8.07 -20.70
CA ALA A 18 12.09 8.05 -21.33
C ALA A 18 11.59 6.62 -21.60
N LEU A 19 12.47 5.70 -22.02
CA LEU A 19 12.14 4.29 -22.22
C LEU A 19 11.78 3.60 -20.89
N LEU A 20 12.50 3.89 -19.81
CA LEU A 20 12.21 3.35 -18.49
C LEU A 20 10.85 3.84 -17.97
N HIS A 21 10.56 5.13 -18.15
CA HIS A 21 9.24 5.69 -17.82
C HIS A 21 8.13 5.15 -18.72
N ALA A 22 8.40 4.91 -19.99
CA ALA A 22 7.47 4.27 -20.91
C ALA A 22 7.22 2.80 -20.55
N ILE A 23 8.24 2.06 -20.10
CA ILE A 23 8.10 0.69 -19.59
C ILE A 23 7.29 0.69 -18.31
N ASN A 24 7.55 1.59 -17.37
CA ASN A 24 6.74 1.75 -16.15
C ASN A 24 5.29 2.12 -16.50
N ALA A 25 5.09 3.06 -17.43
CA ALA A 25 3.76 3.40 -17.92
C ALA A 25 3.09 2.22 -18.64
N LEU A 26 3.82 1.41 -19.42
CA LEU A 26 3.29 0.18 -20.06
C LEU A 26 3.00 -0.93 -19.07
N ILE A 27 3.75 -1.03 -17.97
CA ILE A 27 3.45 -1.92 -16.84
C ILE A 27 2.18 -1.45 -16.13
N MET A 28 2.03 -0.14 -15.92
CA MET A 28 0.84 0.46 -15.31
C MET A 28 -0.39 0.48 -16.24
N LEU A 29 -0.19 0.53 -17.56
CA LEU A 29 -1.25 0.60 -18.59
C LEU A 29 -1.58 -0.76 -19.20
N ARG A 30 -1.00 -1.87 -18.72
CA ARG A 30 -1.27 -3.19 -19.31
C ARG A 30 -2.71 -3.62 -19.02
N PRO A 31 -3.51 -3.98 -20.05
CA PRO A 31 -4.83 -4.57 -19.84
C PRO A 31 -4.69 -5.92 -19.13
N LYS A 32 -5.62 -6.21 -18.21
CA LYS A 32 -5.66 -7.34 -17.26
C LYS A 32 -5.65 -8.75 -17.88
N ASP A 33 -5.52 -8.89 -19.20
CA ASP A 33 -5.77 -10.14 -19.93
C ASP A 33 -4.52 -11.01 -20.20
N LEU A 34 -3.34 -10.63 -19.71
CA LEU A 34 -2.07 -11.33 -19.99
C LEU A 34 -1.51 -12.17 -18.82
N TYR A 35 -2.21 -12.26 -17.69
CA TYR A 35 -1.75 -13.02 -16.51
C TYR A 35 -2.36 -14.43 -16.38
N TYR A 36 -3.08 -14.92 -17.39
CA TYR A 36 -3.42 -16.34 -17.49
C TYR A 36 -2.44 -17.03 -18.42
N PRO A 37 -1.74 -18.11 -17.99
CA PRO A 37 -1.04 -18.97 -18.93
C PRO A 37 -2.09 -19.56 -19.88
N LEU A 38 -1.89 -19.29 -21.17
CA LEU A 38 -2.75 -19.72 -22.26
C LEU A 38 -2.38 -21.15 -22.64
N GLU A 39 -2.56 -22.08 -21.71
CA GLU A 39 -2.70 -23.50 -22.03
C GLU A 39 -4.07 -23.97 -21.56
N GLU A 40 -4.84 -24.43 -22.54
CA GLU A 40 -6.14 -25.10 -22.43
C GLU A 40 -7.35 -24.24 -22.01
N SER A 41 -7.98 -23.56 -22.99
CA SER A 41 -9.44 -23.58 -23.20
C SER A 41 -9.89 -22.45 -24.14
N THR A 42 -10.40 -22.82 -25.31
CA THR A 42 -11.06 -21.94 -26.30
C THR A 42 -12.42 -21.37 -25.82
N CYS A 43 -12.75 -21.46 -24.52
CA CYS A 43 -14.05 -21.04 -23.99
C CYS A 43 -14.06 -19.61 -23.39
N CYS A 44 -12.91 -18.96 -23.22
CA CYS A 44 -12.81 -17.74 -22.41
C CYS A 44 -13.28 -16.43 -23.07
N LYS A 45 -13.43 -16.37 -24.40
CA LYS A 45 -14.05 -15.19 -25.07
C LYS A 45 -15.50 -14.98 -24.66
N TRP A 46 -16.23 -16.05 -24.32
CA TRP A 46 -17.63 -15.97 -23.95
C TRP A 46 -17.84 -15.49 -22.51
N ASN A 47 -16.86 -15.68 -21.61
CA ASN A 47 -17.04 -15.35 -20.20
C ASN A 47 -16.85 -13.86 -19.88
N CYS A 48 -15.92 -13.15 -20.54
CA CYS A 48 -15.79 -11.70 -20.35
C CYS A 48 -17.01 -10.94 -20.90
N LEU A 49 -17.51 -11.35 -22.07
CA LEU A 49 -18.76 -10.81 -22.62
C LEU A 49 -19.95 -11.16 -21.73
N ARG A 50 -20.00 -12.35 -21.14
CA ARG A 50 -21.07 -12.76 -20.23
C ARG A 50 -21.06 -11.98 -18.91
N VAL A 51 -19.88 -11.70 -18.35
CA VAL A 51 -19.76 -10.89 -17.12
C VAL A 51 -20.12 -9.43 -17.40
N GLN A 52 -19.66 -8.86 -18.52
CA GLN A 52 -20.03 -7.51 -18.91
C GLN A 52 -21.52 -7.38 -19.25
N HIS A 53 -22.10 -8.38 -19.91
CA HIS A 53 -23.53 -8.45 -20.19
C HIS A 53 -24.34 -8.55 -18.90
N LYS A 54 -23.92 -9.43 -17.99
CA LYS A 54 -24.56 -9.59 -16.68
C LYS A 54 -24.50 -8.30 -15.85
N TYR A 55 -23.38 -7.60 -15.85
CA TYR A 55 -23.25 -6.30 -15.18
C TYR A 55 -24.15 -5.24 -15.82
N LYS A 56 -24.26 -5.22 -17.15
CA LYS A 56 -25.16 -4.30 -17.87
C LYS A 56 -26.63 -4.62 -17.62
N GLU A 57 -27.00 -5.89 -17.55
CA GLU A 57 -28.36 -6.33 -17.22
C GLU A 57 -28.72 -6.00 -15.77
N GLU A 58 -27.84 -6.29 -14.81
CA GLU A 58 -28.05 -5.95 -13.39
C GLU A 58 -28.13 -4.43 -13.19
N TYR A 59 -27.27 -3.66 -13.87
CA TYR A 59 -27.31 -2.20 -13.83
C TYR A 59 -28.57 -1.63 -14.50
N ALA A 60 -29.01 -2.17 -15.64
CA ALA A 60 -30.24 -1.76 -16.30
C ALA A 60 -31.47 -2.06 -15.42
N MET A 61 -31.51 -3.24 -14.77
CA MET A 61 -32.59 -3.59 -13.84
C MET A 61 -32.63 -2.68 -12.60
N LEU A 62 -31.47 -2.23 -12.10
CA LEU A 62 -31.37 -1.27 -11.00
C LEU A 62 -31.81 0.13 -11.41
N VAL A 63 -31.54 0.53 -12.66
CA VAL A 63 -31.94 1.84 -13.19
C VAL A 63 -33.44 1.91 -13.51
N GLU A 64 -34.04 0.82 -13.99
CA GLU A 64 -35.49 0.75 -14.28
C GLU A 64 -36.33 0.60 -13.00
N ASN A 65 -35.84 -0.08 -11.97
CA ASN A 65 -36.59 -0.31 -10.73
C ASN A 65 -36.16 0.64 -9.59
N LYS A 66 -36.29 1.95 -9.80
CA LYS A 66 -36.00 2.98 -8.78
C LYS A 66 -36.83 2.91 -7.49
N THR A 67 -37.81 2.00 -7.41
CA THR A 67 -38.75 1.89 -6.29
C THR A 67 -38.77 0.53 -5.59
N LEU A 68 -37.89 -0.41 -5.94
CA LEU A 68 -37.80 -1.70 -5.24
C LEU A 68 -36.51 -1.85 -4.44
N ASP A 69 -36.68 -2.09 -3.15
CA ASP A 69 -35.64 -2.36 -2.16
C ASP A 69 -34.73 -3.52 -2.60
N ALA A 70 -33.42 -3.31 -2.54
CA ALA A 70 -32.37 -4.16 -3.12
C ALA A 70 -32.22 -5.55 -2.46
N LEU A 71 -33.14 -5.97 -1.59
CA LEU A 71 -32.98 -7.16 -0.73
C LEU A 71 -33.70 -8.44 -1.21
N LEU A 72 -34.40 -8.44 -2.35
CA LEU A 72 -35.29 -9.57 -2.72
C LEU A 72 -34.98 -10.31 -4.02
N ILE A 73 -33.85 -10.10 -4.70
CA ILE A 73 -33.57 -10.77 -5.98
C ILE A 73 -32.39 -11.75 -5.86
N VAL A 74 -32.70 -13.01 -5.50
CA VAL A 74 -31.79 -14.15 -5.71
C VAL A 74 -32.43 -15.09 -6.76
N PRO A 75 -31.81 -15.29 -7.94
CA PRO A 75 -32.37 -16.19 -8.94
C PRO A 75 -32.04 -17.65 -8.61
N ASN A 76 -33.10 -18.43 -8.45
CA ASN A 76 -33.08 -19.88 -8.26
C ASN A 76 -32.51 -20.55 -9.53
N ARG A 77 -31.32 -21.16 -9.46
CA ARG A 77 -30.73 -21.96 -10.54
C ARG A 77 -30.45 -23.38 -10.09
N SER A 78 -31.40 -24.27 -10.40
CA SER A 78 -31.27 -25.71 -10.31
C SER A 78 -30.53 -26.25 -11.54
N ASN A 79 -29.31 -26.74 -11.34
CA ASN A 79 -28.75 -27.80 -12.19
C ASN A 79 -27.72 -28.62 -11.41
N SER A 80 -28.06 -29.89 -11.24
CA SER A 80 -27.41 -30.91 -10.44
C SER A 80 -26.19 -31.50 -11.14
N ARG A 81 -25.00 -31.28 -10.57
CA ARG A 81 -23.91 -32.27 -10.57
C ARG A 81 -23.25 -32.28 -9.21
N ILE A 82 -23.58 -33.32 -8.45
CA ILE A 82 -23.08 -33.64 -7.13
C ILE A 82 -21.57 -33.89 -7.21
N ARG A 83 -20.80 -32.95 -6.68
CA ARG A 83 -19.43 -33.13 -6.21
C ARG A 83 -19.20 -32.11 -5.07
N GLU A 84 -19.90 -32.31 -3.96
CA GLU A 84 -19.65 -31.57 -2.71
C GLU A 84 -18.85 -32.48 -1.77
N PRO A 85 -17.64 -32.05 -1.43
CA PRO A 85 -17.40 -31.52 -0.07
C PRO A 85 -16.66 -30.16 -0.06
N SER A 86 -16.33 -29.58 -1.21
CA SER A 86 -15.52 -28.34 -1.29
C SER A 86 -16.33 -27.06 -1.09
N GLY A 87 -17.64 -27.06 -1.36
CA GLY A 87 -18.50 -25.88 -1.21
C GLY A 87 -18.64 -25.39 0.25
N SER A 88 -18.69 -26.33 1.20
CA SER A 88 -18.84 -26.02 2.62
C SER A 88 -17.62 -25.27 3.19
N ARG A 89 -16.40 -25.65 2.79
CA ARG A 89 -15.16 -25.00 3.26
C ARG A 89 -15.03 -23.57 2.76
N VAL A 90 -15.33 -23.33 1.48
CA VAL A 90 -15.25 -21.99 0.89
C VAL A 90 -16.30 -21.06 1.52
N ALA A 91 -17.52 -21.53 1.73
CA ALA A 91 -18.56 -20.74 2.40
C ALA A 91 -18.15 -20.37 3.84
N ALA A 92 -17.59 -21.31 4.61
CA ALA A 92 -17.09 -21.04 5.95
C ALA A 92 -15.89 -20.07 5.96
N ALA A 93 -14.98 -20.19 4.98
CA ALA A 93 -13.84 -19.28 4.84
C ALA A 93 -14.27 -17.85 4.47
N MET A 94 -15.31 -17.70 3.63
CA MET A 94 -15.90 -16.40 3.30
C MET A 94 -16.61 -15.75 4.50
N GLU A 95 -17.29 -16.55 5.32
CA GLU A 95 -17.86 -16.03 6.57
C GLU A 95 -16.74 -15.56 7.52
N LYS A 96 -15.67 -16.35 7.66
CA LYS A 96 -14.50 -16.00 8.48
C LYS A 96 -13.78 -14.76 7.95
N SER A 97 -13.67 -14.59 6.62
CA SER A 97 -13.00 -13.43 6.02
C SER A 97 -13.73 -12.11 6.28
N SER A 98 -15.05 -12.14 6.49
CA SER A 98 -15.81 -10.94 6.88
C SER A 98 -15.48 -10.44 8.30
N ARG A 99 -14.91 -11.30 9.15
CA ARG A 99 -14.61 -11.00 10.55
C ARG A 99 -13.16 -10.58 10.80
N ILE A 100 -12.25 -10.78 9.84
CA ILE A 100 -10.86 -10.34 9.98
C ILE A 100 -10.76 -8.83 9.76
N SER A 101 -9.94 -8.16 10.57
CA SER A 101 -9.63 -6.73 10.40
C SER A 101 -8.30 -6.55 9.67
N LEU A 102 -8.14 -5.40 9.00
CA LEU A 102 -6.88 -5.05 8.36
C LEU A 102 -5.73 -5.06 9.38
N GLU A 103 -5.98 -4.55 10.59
CA GLU A 103 -5.01 -4.52 11.68
C GLU A 103 -4.55 -5.93 12.07
N SER A 104 -5.47 -6.89 12.16
CA SER A 104 -5.12 -8.28 12.48
C SER A 104 -4.27 -8.92 11.39
N VAL A 105 -4.55 -8.60 10.13
CA VAL A 105 -3.80 -9.11 8.97
C VAL A 105 -2.41 -8.48 8.92
N LEU A 106 -2.28 -7.19 9.18
CA LEU A 106 -0.97 -6.51 9.19
C LEU A 106 -0.08 -6.92 10.37
N ALA A 107 -0.69 -7.29 11.51
CA ALA A 107 0.03 -7.70 12.71
C ALA A 107 0.56 -9.13 12.63
N ASP A 108 -0.13 -10.00 11.89
CA ASP A 108 0.28 -11.38 11.66
C ASP A 108 1.29 -11.48 10.51
N LYS A 109 2.29 -12.36 10.65
CA LYS A 109 3.33 -12.53 9.63
C LYS A 109 2.73 -13.03 8.30
N ASN A 110 1.92 -14.08 8.37
CA ASN A 110 1.37 -14.73 7.19
C ASN A 110 0.28 -13.85 6.55
N GLY A 111 -0.57 -13.24 7.38
CA GLY A 111 -1.53 -12.24 6.97
C GLY A 111 -0.87 -11.10 6.21
N PHE A 112 0.23 -10.55 6.74
CA PHE A 112 0.98 -9.48 6.10
C PHE A 112 1.56 -9.92 4.75
N GLU A 113 2.21 -11.08 4.69
CA GLU A 113 2.82 -11.61 3.44
C GLU A 113 1.76 -11.86 2.36
N LEU A 114 0.61 -12.44 2.73
CA LEU A 114 -0.50 -12.69 1.81
C LEU A 114 -1.17 -11.39 1.34
N PHE A 115 -1.33 -10.42 2.24
CA PHE A 115 -1.88 -9.11 1.88
C PHE A 115 -0.91 -8.32 0.99
N ALA A 116 0.39 -8.30 1.30
CA ALA A 116 1.40 -7.68 0.46
C ALA A 116 1.44 -8.33 -0.94
N SER A 117 1.36 -9.67 -1.01
CA SER A 117 1.26 -10.39 -2.28
C SER A 117 0.01 -10.01 -3.07
N HIS A 118 -1.10 -9.73 -2.39
CA HIS A 118 -2.33 -9.24 -3.03
C HIS A 118 -2.13 -7.83 -3.59
N LEU A 119 -1.55 -6.91 -2.80
CA LEU A 119 -1.27 -5.53 -3.24
C LEU A 119 -0.31 -5.46 -4.43
N VAL A 120 0.66 -6.38 -4.53
CA VAL A 120 1.54 -6.49 -5.71
C VAL A 120 0.72 -6.74 -6.98
N LYS A 121 -0.32 -7.59 -6.90
CA LYS A 121 -1.21 -7.88 -8.05
C LYS A 121 -2.11 -6.69 -8.39
N GLU A 122 -2.40 -5.85 -7.40
CA GLU A 122 -3.17 -4.61 -7.58
C GLU A 122 -2.30 -3.40 -7.96
N LEU A 123 -0.97 -3.56 -8.02
CA LEU A 123 -0.02 -2.46 -8.24
C LEU A 123 -0.17 -1.35 -7.19
N SER A 124 -0.41 -1.71 -5.94
CA SER A 124 -0.66 -0.77 -4.83
C SER A 124 0.19 -1.07 -3.59
N LEU A 125 1.32 -1.76 -3.78
CA LEU A 125 2.23 -2.20 -2.71
C LEU A 125 2.86 -1.02 -1.94
N GLU A 126 3.07 0.12 -2.60
CA GLU A 126 3.66 1.33 -2.03
C GLU A 126 2.94 1.81 -0.78
N ASN A 127 1.62 1.61 -0.71
CA ASN A 127 0.81 1.97 0.45
C ASN A 127 1.27 1.24 1.72
N VAL A 128 1.52 -0.07 1.63
CA VAL A 128 2.01 -0.85 2.78
C VAL A 128 3.50 -0.62 3.03
N LEU A 129 4.31 -0.41 2.00
CA LEU A 129 5.74 -0.09 2.17
C LEU A 129 5.94 1.21 2.96
N PHE A 130 5.18 2.26 2.63
CA PHE A 130 5.20 3.51 3.41
C PHE A 130 4.86 3.27 4.89
N LEU A 131 3.83 2.46 5.19
CA LEU A 131 3.46 2.17 6.57
C LEU A 131 4.57 1.39 7.30
N VAL A 132 5.20 0.41 6.64
CA VAL A 132 6.32 -0.35 7.21
C VAL A 132 7.49 0.57 7.54
N GLU A 133 7.91 1.40 6.60
CA GLU A 133 9.06 2.29 6.76
C GLU A 133 8.79 3.43 7.76
N TYR A 134 7.55 3.89 7.84
CA TYR A 134 7.15 4.83 8.88
C TYR A 134 7.15 4.18 10.26
N MET A 135 6.68 2.94 10.40
CA MET A 135 6.78 2.20 11.68
C MET A 135 8.22 1.88 12.04
N GLN A 136 9.10 1.65 11.05
CA GLN A 136 10.53 1.56 11.26
C GLN A 136 11.09 2.85 11.85
N LEU A 137 10.78 4.03 11.28
CA LEU A 137 11.18 5.32 11.83
C LEU A 137 10.76 5.46 13.30
N LYS A 138 9.51 5.12 13.63
CA LYS A 138 9.02 5.19 15.02
C LYS A 138 9.74 4.21 15.95
N TYR A 139 10.05 3.01 15.47
CA TYR A 139 10.87 2.06 16.21
C TYR A 139 12.28 2.61 16.48
N PHE A 140 12.92 3.22 15.48
CA PHE A 140 14.21 3.88 15.64
C PHE A 140 14.16 4.99 16.70
N LEU A 141 13.12 5.84 16.69
CA LEU A 141 12.93 6.88 17.72
C LEU A 141 12.88 6.30 19.14
N SER A 142 12.18 5.18 19.31
CA SER A 142 12.04 4.49 20.60
C SER A 142 13.36 3.87 21.08
N VAL A 143 14.12 3.21 20.18
CA VAL A 143 15.41 2.60 20.52
C VAL A 143 16.42 3.65 21.00
N HIS A 144 16.46 4.80 20.34
CA HIS A 144 17.38 5.91 20.67
C HIS A 144 16.82 6.91 21.69
N GLN A 145 15.65 6.63 22.26
CA GLN A 145 15.01 7.45 23.30
C GLN A 145 14.82 8.92 22.89
N LEU A 146 14.68 9.18 21.58
CA LEU A 146 14.38 10.51 21.05
C LEU A 146 12.95 10.95 21.39
N ASP A 147 12.11 9.98 21.76
CA ASP A 147 10.74 10.15 22.23
C ASP A 147 10.64 10.62 23.67
N LYS A 148 11.71 10.67 24.48
CA LYS A 148 11.65 11.17 25.87
C LYS A 148 11.04 12.56 26.02
N HIS A 149 11.05 13.34 24.95
CA HIS A 149 10.51 14.68 24.88
C HIS A 149 9.08 14.75 24.31
N VAL A 150 8.55 13.62 23.84
CA VAL A 150 7.22 13.47 23.27
C VAL A 150 6.41 12.54 24.17
N ARG A 151 5.21 12.95 24.60
CA ARG A 151 4.40 12.14 25.54
C ARG A 151 3.98 10.79 24.96
N ASP A 152 3.83 10.73 23.65
CA ASP A 152 3.39 9.57 22.88
C ASP A 152 3.93 9.69 21.46
N LEU A 153 4.40 8.59 20.87
CA LEU A 153 4.80 8.54 19.47
C LEU A 153 3.60 8.67 18.52
N GLY A 154 2.37 8.62 19.03
CA GLY A 154 1.15 8.92 18.30
C GLY A 154 0.56 7.69 17.61
N TYR A 155 0.08 7.84 16.38
CA TYR A 155 -0.65 6.79 15.67
C TYR A 155 0.25 5.60 15.30
N ASN A 156 0.02 4.45 15.94
CA ASN A 156 0.79 3.24 15.69
C ASN A 156 -0.01 2.27 14.80
N VAL A 157 0.60 1.83 13.70
CA VAL A 157 0.04 0.78 12.83
C VAL A 157 0.61 -0.57 13.28
N PRO A 158 -0.22 -1.59 13.53
CA PRO A 158 0.25 -2.87 14.04
C PRO A 158 0.86 -3.69 12.90
N ILE A 159 2.08 -3.33 12.47
CA ILE A 159 2.87 -4.10 11.52
C ILE A 159 3.58 -5.22 12.27
N TYR A 160 3.62 -6.43 11.68
CA TYR A 160 4.34 -7.59 12.20
C TYR A 160 5.74 -7.20 12.75
N PRO A 161 5.98 -7.25 14.08
CA PRO A 161 7.13 -6.60 14.70
C PRO A 161 8.50 -7.11 14.24
N SER A 162 8.60 -8.40 13.91
CA SER A 162 9.88 -8.95 13.44
C SER A 162 10.23 -8.45 12.03
N LEU A 163 9.25 -8.04 11.23
CA LEU A 163 9.55 -7.40 9.93
C LEU A 163 10.32 -6.12 10.17
N ILE A 164 9.80 -5.24 11.03
CA ILE A 164 10.40 -3.95 11.38
C ILE A 164 11.85 -4.15 11.83
N GLN A 165 12.09 -5.08 12.75
CA GLN A 165 13.43 -5.32 13.31
C GLN A 165 14.40 -5.94 12.30
N LYS A 166 13.97 -6.91 11.49
CA LYS A 166 14.85 -7.64 10.57
C LYS A 166 15.31 -6.82 9.38
N THR A 167 14.52 -5.83 8.97
CA THR A 167 14.83 -4.96 7.84
C THR A 167 15.78 -3.82 8.20
N PHE A 168 16.00 -3.55 9.49
CA PHE A 168 16.94 -2.53 9.93
C PHE A 168 18.39 -2.99 9.79
N HIS A 169 19.25 -2.09 9.34
CA HIS A 169 20.69 -2.29 9.44
C HIS A 169 21.11 -2.31 10.91
N SER A 170 21.92 -3.28 11.33
CA SER A 170 22.31 -3.47 12.74
C SER A 170 22.95 -2.23 13.37
N GLN A 171 23.69 -1.44 12.59
CA GLN A 171 24.30 -0.19 13.06
C GLN A 171 23.27 0.88 13.44
N LEU A 172 22.08 0.89 12.81
CA LEU A 172 21.02 1.83 13.15
C LEU A 172 20.33 1.46 14.47
N LEU A 173 20.49 0.23 14.94
CA LEU A 173 19.95 -0.26 16.21
C LEU A 173 20.98 -0.19 17.35
N CYS A 174 22.19 0.32 17.08
CA CYS A 174 23.24 0.39 18.09
C CYS A 174 22.96 1.52 19.08
N THR A 175 22.80 1.20 20.37
CA THR A 175 22.40 2.16 21.41
C THR A 175 23.52 3.10 21.86
N ASP A 176 24.74 2.94 21.34
CA ASP A 176 25.89 3.80 21.62
C ASP A 176 25.93 5.07 20.74
N MET A 177 24.95 5.24 19.85
CA MET A 177 24.82 6.41 19.00
C MET A 177 24.53 7.67 19.83
N SER A 178 25.32 8.73 19.62
CA SER A 178 25.05 10.03 20.25
C SER A 178 23.69 10.58 19.81
N ALA A 179 23.02 11.32 20.69
CA ALA A 179 21.71 11.91 20.41
C ALA A 179 21.71 12.80 19.15
N ASP A 180 22.78 13.55 18.90
CA ASP A 180 22.91 14.41 17.72
C ASP A 180 22.99 13.60 16.41
N ILE A 181 23.72 12.48 16.42
CA ILE A 181 23.78 11.58 15.25
C ILE A 181 22.42 10.91 15.04
N ALA A 182 21.80 10.38 16.11
CA ALA A 182 20.49 9.75 16.02
C ALA A 182 19.42 10.73 15.51
N TRP A 183 19.48 11.99 15.96
CA TRP A 183 18.59 13.04 15.47
C TRP A 183 18.80 13.34 13.99
N ASN A 184 20.05 13.45 13.53
CA ASN A 184 20.33 13.65 12.10
C ASN A 184 19.82 12.50 11.23
N VAL A 185 20.03 11.25 11.67
CA VAL A 185 19.49 10.06 11.00
C VAL A 185 17.96 10.12 10.95
N CYS A 186 17.31 10.49 12.05
CA CYS A 186 15.85 10.66 12.09
C CYS A 186 15.36 11.70 11.06
N LEU A 187 16.03 12.85 10.95
CA LEU A 187 15.70 13.87 9.96
C LEU A 187 15.87 13.35 8.53
N ASP A 188 16.94 12.58 8.27
CA ASP A 188 17.16 11.95 6.97
C ASP A 188 16.09 10.90 6.64
N MET A 189 15.59 10.14 7.63
CA MET A 189 14.47 9.21 7.44
C MET A 189 13.17 9.94 7.08
N PHE A 190 12.84 11.07 7.72
CA PHE A 190 11.68 11.89 7.33
C PHE A 190 11.83 12.48 5.93
N HIS A 191 13.03 12.95 5.58
CA HIS A 191 13.32 13.43 4.23
C HIS A 191 13.19 12.31 3.18
N TYR A 192 13.69 11.12 3.49
CA TYR A 192 13.51 9.95 2.65
C TYR A 192 12.03 9.62 2.44
N LEU A 193 11.24 9.47 3.51
CA LEU A 193 9.82 9.15 3.38
C LEU A 193 9.05 10.20 2.56
N SER A 194 9.31 11.48 2.78
CA SER A 194 8.65 12.55 2.02
C SER A 194 9.04 12.56 0.54
N SER A 195 10.33 12.47 0.23
CA SER A 195 10.82 12.44 -1.15
C SER A 195 10.45 11.16 -1.90
N HIS A 196 10.34 10.03 -1.22
CA HIS A 196 10.08 8.74 -1.86
C HIS A 196 8.60 8.45 -2.08
N TYR A 197 7.72 8.96 -1.20
CA TYR A 197 6.29 8.62 -1.20
C TYR A 197 5.33 9.80 -1.35
N ILE A 198 5.74 11.05 -1.04
CA ILE A 198 4.77 12.13 -0.82
C ILE A 198 4.92 13.28 -1.81
N LEU A 199 6.15 13.72 -2.08
CA LEU A 199 6.39 14.87 -2.96
C LEU A 199 6.01 14.55 -4.41
N PRO A 200 5.65 15.55 -5.25
CA PRO A 200 5.11 15.31 -6.60
C PRO A 200 5.98 14.46 -7.54
N ASN A 201 7.28 14.36 -7.29
CA ASN A 201 8.23 13.56 -8.06
C ASN A 201 8.63 12.25 -7.36
N ALA A 202 7.85 11.84 -6.35
CA ALA A 202 8.05 10.60 -5.61
C ALA A 202 7.96 9.39 -6.55
N VAL A 203 8.89 8.45 -6.38
CA VAL A 203 8.93 7.20 -7.15
C VAL A 203 7.71 6.34 -6.86
N ALA A 204 7.26 6.37 -5.60
CA ALA A 204 6.14 5.60 -5.09
C ALA A 204 5.07 6.55 -4.52
N LEU A 205 4.67 7.53 -5.34
CA LEU A 205 3.73 8.59 -4.95
C LEU A 205 2.42 8.01 -4.41
N LEU A 206 2.12 8.32 -3.16
CA LEU A 206 0.92 7.88 -2.47
C LEU A 206 -0.30 8.72 -2.85
N ASN A 207 -1.46 8.06 -2.86
CA ASN A 207 -2.75 8.73 -3.03
C ASN A 207 -3.23 9.32 -1.69
N LEU A 208 -2.59 10.41 -1.27
CA LEU A 208 -2.93 11.16 -0.05
C LEU A 208 -3.92 12.28 -0.33
N SER A 209 -4.60 12.74 0.73
CA SER A 209 -5.33 14.00 0.66
C SER A 209 -4.40 15.19 0.38
N TYR A 210 -4.93 16.23 -0.28
CA TYR A 210 -4.18 17.46 -0.52
C TYR A 210 -3.71 18.11 0.80
N GLU A 211 -4.53 18.04 1.84
CA GLU A 211 -4.20 18.56 3.16
C GLU A 211 -2.98 17.85 3.76
N SER A 212 -2.99 16.51 3.81
CA SER A 212 -1.87 15.72 4.33
C SER A 212 -0.57 15.96 3.53
N SER A 213 -0.65 15.91 2.20
CA SER A 213 0.53 16.12 1.33
C SER A 213 1.10 17.54 1.44
N SER A 214 0.24 18.57 1.45
CA SER A 214 0.65 19.97 1.58
C SER A 214 1.26 20.27 2.95
N ALA A 215 0.65 19.77 4.03
CA ALA A 215 1.18 19.93 5.39
C ALA A 215 2.58 19.32 5.52
N ILE A 216 2.80 18.12 4.98
CA ILE A 216 4.12 17.48 5.00
C ILE A 216 5.11 18.27 4.15
N ALA A 217 4.74 18.69 2.93
CA ALA A 217 5.62 19.49 2.07
C ALA A 217 6.07 20.79 2.76
N GLN A 218 5.17 21.48 3.45
CA GLN A 218 5.50 22.70 4.22
C GLN A 218 6.45 22.41 5.39
N GLN A 219 6.19 21.36 6.17
CA GLN A 219 7.06 20.98 7.28
C GLN A 219 8.47 20.60 6.79
N MET A 220 8.55 19.87 5.68
CA MET A 220 9.83 19.49 5.07
C MET A 220 10.60 20.69 4.50
N LEU A 221 9.91 21.69 3.94
CA LEU A 221 10.53 22.93 3.48
C LEU A 221 11.12 23.73 4.66
N LEU A 222 10.38 23.85 5.76
CA LEU A 222 10.83 24.52 6.98
C LEU A 222 12.03 23.80 7.60
N LEU A 223 11.98 22.47 7.66
CA LEU A 223 13.08 21.65 8.14
C LEU A 223 14.34 21.85 7.30
N THR A 224 14.21 21.86 5.97
CA THR A 224 15.35 22.03 5.06
C THR A 224 15.98 23.41 5.22
N SER A 225 15.16 24.45 5.37
CA SER A 225 15.63 25.83 5.53
C SER A 225 16.32 26.08 6.88
N ASN A 226 15.91 25.36 7.93
CA ASN A 226 16.37 25.59 9.31
C ASN A 226 17.05 24.37 9.94
N ARG A 227 17.62 23.46 9.13
CA ARG A 227 18.15 22.17 9.61
C ARG A 227 19.17 22.32 10.75
N ALA A 228 20.04 23.33 10.69
CA ALA A 228 21.06 23.58 11.72
C ALA A 228 20.48 24.01 13.09
N HIS A 229 19.25 24.53 13.12
CA HIS A 229 18.57 24.99 14.33
C HIS A 229 17.40 24.08 14.75
N ALA A 230 17.20 22.96 14.02
CA ALA A 230 16.13 22.03 14.31
C ALA A 230 16.49 21.19 15.54
N HIS A 231 15.83 21.48 16.67
CA HIS A 231 15.96 20.71 17.89
C HIS A 231 14.87 19.63 17.98
N ALA A 232 15.25 18.42 18.39
CA ALA A 232 14.34 17.28 18.50
C ALA A 232 13.05 17.61 19.26
N HIS A 233 13.15 18.28 20.41
CA HIS A 233 12.00 18.64 21.26
C HIS A 233 10.92 19.45 20.54
N ASN A 234 11.31 20.35 19.63
CA ASN A 234 10.36 21.27 18.99
C ASN A 234 9.90 20.76 17.61
N THR A 235 10.80 20.09 16.89
CA THR A 235 10.57 19.70 15.51
C THR A 235 9.91 18.32 15.40
N LEU A 236 10.31 17.37 16.25
CA LEU A 236 9.83 15.99 16.17
C LEU A 236 8.30 15.86 16.35
N PRO A 237 7.64 16.52 17.33
CA PRO A 237 6.19 16.40 17.49
C PRO A 237 5.41 16.86 16.25
N SER A 238 5.84 17.95 15.62
CA SER A 238 5.20 18.50 14.42
C SER A 238 5.36 17.57 13.22
N LEU A 239 6.55 16.97 13.05
CA LEU A 239 6.79 15.98 11.99
C LEU A 239 5.97 14.70 12.21
N LEU A 240 6.00 14.14 13.43
CA LEU A 240 5.20 12.95 13.76
C LEU A 240 3.71 13.19 13.53
N ALA A 241 3.18 14.34 13.92
CA ALA A 241 1.78 14.67 13.73
C ALA A 241 1.37 14.63 12.25
N VAL A 242 2.13 15.28 11.36
CA VAL A 242 1.78 15.31 9.92
C VAL A 242 1.94 13.95 9.25
N PHE A 243 2.95 13.16 9.61
CA PHE A 243 3.12 11.80 9.09
C PHE A 243 2.09 10.81 9.66
N ASP A 244 1.65 10.98 10.90
CA ASP A 244 0.54 10.22 11.48
C ASP A 244 -0.78 10.47 10.74
N TYR A 245 -1.03 11.70 10.28
CA TYR A 245 -2.19 11.99 9.42
C TYR A 245 -2.08 11.25 8.08
N ALA A 246 -0.93 11.29 7.42
CA ALA A 246 -0.71 10.52 6.19
C ALA A 246 -0.87 9.01 6.41
N ALA A 247 -0.32 8.45 7.49
CA ALA A 247 -0.49 7.04 7.83
C ALA A 247 -1.97 6.66 8.05
N ARG A 248 -2.76 7.53 8.68
CA ARG A 248 -4.21 7.33 8.81
C ARG A 248 -4.93 7.38 7.48
N ASP A 249 -4.56 8.29 6.59
CA ASP A 249 -5.11 8.37 5.23
C ASP A 249 -4.85 7.08 4.45
N ILE A 250 -3.62 6.55 4.51
CA ILE A 250 -3.27 5.28 3.85
C ILE A 250 -4.00 4.09 4.46
N VAL A 251 -4.10 4.00 5.79
CA VAL A 251 -4.87 2.92 6.42
C VAL A 251 -6.35 2.99 6.04
N ARG A 252 -6.94 4.19 5.95
CA ARG A 252 -8.32 4.37 5.46
C ARG A 252 -8.46 3.96 4.00
N LEU A 253 -7.53 4.33 3.14
CA LEU A 253 -7.50 3.95 1.73
C LEU A 253 -7.43 2.43 1.57
N LEU A 254 -6.46 1.79 2.23
CA LEU A 254 -6.31 0.34 2.23
C LEU A 254 -7.58 -0.34 2.73
N ARG A 255 -8.16 0.12 3.84
CA ARG A 255 -9.38 -0.47 4.42
C ARG A 255 -10.59 -0.35 3.48
N GLY A 256 -10.77 0.82 2.86
CA GLY A 256 -11.91 1.11 1.99
C GLY A 256 -11.84 0.47 0.62
N ASP A 257 -10.66 0.05 0.17
CA ASP A 257 -10.44 -0.39 -1.21
C ASP A 257 -9.74 -1.76 -1.28
N SER A 258 -8.41 -1.81 -1.16
CA SER A 258 -7.64 -3.05 -1.34
C SER A 258 -7.96 -4.13 -0.31
N PHE A 259 -8.24 -3.78 0.95
CA PHE A 259 -8.56 -4.76 1.98
C PHE A 259 -9.91 -5.45 1.72
N TYR A 260 -10.90 -4.69 1.27
CA TYR A 260 -12.19 -5.27 0.88
C TYR A 260 -12.04 -6.28 -0.25
N ARG A 261 -11.22 -5.97 -1.27
CA ARG A 261 -10.92 -6.90 -2.36
C ARG A 261 -10.07 -8.08 -1.90
N PHE A 262 -9.15 -7.86 -0.96
CA PHE A 262 -8.39 -8.92 -0.32
C PHE A 262 -9.32 -9.91 0.38
N GLN A 263 -10.34 -9.46 1.12
CA GLN A 263 -11.29 -10.35 1.81
C GLN A 263 -12.02 -11.34 0.88
N LEU A 264 -12.15 -10.98 -0.41
CA LEU A 264 -12.76 -11.80 -1.47
C LEU A 264 -11.74 -12.62 -2.27
N SER A 265 -10.44 -12.40 -2.02
CA SER A 265 -9.35 -13.01 -2.76
C SER A 265 -9.01 -14.43 -2.26
N ARG A 266 -8.27 -15.20 -3.08
CA ARG A 266 -7.81 -16.54 -2.71
C ARG A 266 -6.77 -16.48 -1.59
N GLU A 267 -6.01 -15.41 -1.52
CA GLU A 267 -5.01 -15.13 -0.49
C GLU A 267 -5.66 -15.03 0.88
N CYS A 268 -6.79 -14.33 0.99
CA CYS A 268 -7.54 -14.26 2.25
C CYS A 268 -8.20 -15.60 2.60
N VAL A 269 -8.73 -16.35 1.63
CA VAL A 269 -9.25 -17.70 1.89
C VAL A 269 -8.16 -18.59 2.47
N ARG A 270 -6.94 -18.57 1.91
CA ARG A 270 -5.78 -19.31 2.44
C ARG A 270 -5.41 -18.86 3.85
N TYR A 271 -5.38 -17.55 4.09
CA TYR A 271 -5.13 -17.00 5.42
C TYR A 271 -6.16 -17.51 6.44
N CYS A 272 -7.45 -17.49 6.08
CA CYS A 272 -8.53 -17.99 6.93
C CYS A 272 -8.47 -19.51 7.20
N GLU A 273 -7.94 -20.31 6.27
CA GLU A 273 -7.76 -21.76 6.44
C GLU A 273 -6.61 -22.09 7.41
N GLU A 274 -5.62 -21.21 7.54
CA GLU A 274 -4.43 -21.40 8.39
C GLU A 274 -4.58 -20.80 9.80
N LEU A 275 -5.60 -19.96 10.03
CA LEU A 275 -6.00 -19.41 11.34
C LEU A 275 -6.71 -20.44 12.23
#